data_AF-A0AAP0RR51-F1
#
_entry.id   AF-A0AAP0RR51-F1
#
_cell.length_a   1.000
_cell.length_b   1.000
_cell.length_c   1.000
_cell.angle_alpha   90.00
_cell.angle_beta   90.00
_cell.angle_gamma   90.00
#
_symmetry.space_group_name_H-M   'P 1'
#
loop_
_entity.id
_entity.type
_entity.pdbx_description
1 polymer ?
#
loop_
_entity_poly.entity_id
_entity_poly.type
_entity_poly.pdbx_seq_one_letter_code
_entity_poly.pdbx_strand_id
1 'polypeptide(L)'
;MRGWISSLHSLVKLRLRWSRLRDDPLEALAMLTNLVELRLVEAYDGQTLCCKSGGFQRLKVLRLDKLEGLRLLRLEEGAMPKLEELIVMRCNLLERVPSGIEHHTNLKSLYFFDMPTDFFMTLKLDREGGDYWKIAHIPEVYMGSAKDGRVSGRFL
;
A
#
# COMPACT_ATOMS: atom_id res chain seq x y z
N MET A 1 5.40 -15.91 -18.46
CA MET A 1 6.62 -15.40 -17.78
C MET A 1 6.57 -15.76 -16.30
N ARG A 2 6.99 -16.96 -15.83
CA ARG A 2 6.74 -17.33 -14.40
C ARG A 2 7.81 -18.15 -13.65
N GLY A 3 8.86 -18.67 -14.28
CA GLY A 3 9.78 -19.61 -13.58
C GLY A 3 10.91 -18.97 -12.76
N TRP A 4 11.53 -17.89 -13.25
CA TRP A 4 12.77 -17.41 -12.67
C TRP A 4 12.56 -16.59 -11.38
N ILE A 5 11.41 -15.93 -11.24
CA ILE A 5 11.19 -15.02 -10.11
C ILE A 5 11.05 -15.77 -8.79
N SER A 6 10.42 -16.96 -8.80
CA SER A 6 10.31 -17.82 -7.62
C SER A 6 11.66 -18.40 -7.17
N SER A 7 12.66 -18.45 -8.04
CA SER A 7 14.02 -18.90 -7.68
C SER A 7 14.85 -17.86 -6.92
N LEU A 8 14.34 -16.63 -6.75
CA LEU A 8 15.05 -15.54 -6.07
C LEU A 8 14.90 -15.63 -4.54
N HIS A 9 15.33 -16.75 -3.96
CA HIS A 9 15.16 -17.04 -2.53
C HIS A 9 15.89 -16.05 -1.61
N SER A 10 16.93 -15.36 -2.09
CA SER A 10 17.69 -14.39 -1.30
C SER A 10 17.21 -12.95 -1.48
N LEU A 11 16.20 -12.71 -2.33
CA LEU A 11 15.72 -11.35 -2.58
C LEU A 11 14.86 -10.86 -1.41
N VAL A 12 15.43 -9.96 -0.62
CA VAL A 12 14.80 -9.39 0.58
C VAL A 12 14.19 -8.01 0.30
N LYS A 13 14.73 -7.26 -0.66
CA LYS A 13 14.23 -5.92 -1.01
C LYS A 13 14.11 -5.79 -2.52
N LEU A 14 12.97 -5.26 -2.97
CA LEU A 14 12.72 -4.99 -4.38
C LEU A 14 12.18 -3.57 -4.53
N ARG A 15 12.80 -2.82 -5.44
CA ARG A 15 12.34 -1.50 -5.83
C ARG A 15 12.21 -1.44 -7.34
N LEU A 16 10.98 -1.22 -7.80
CA LEU A 16 10.69 -0.97 -9.21
C LEU A 16 10.46 0.54 -9.38
N ARG A 17 11.13 1.14 -10.36
CA ARG A 17 11.00 2.56 -10.68
C ARG A 17 10.79 2.73 -12.18
N TRP A 18 9.83 3.57 -12.55
CA TRP A 18 9.58 3.96 -13.95
C TRP A 18 9.39 2.76 -14.90
N SER A 19 8.93 1.64 -14.34
CA SER A 19 8.79 0.37 -15.07
C SER A 19 7.50 0.31 -15.88
N ARG A 20 6.52 1.19 -15.58
CA ARG A 20 5.26 1.36 -16.33
C ARG A 20 4.53 0.03 -16.61
N LEU A 21 4.49 -0.85 -15.61
CA LEU A 21 3.82 -2.13 -15.69
C LEU A 21 2.33 -1.93 -15.90
N ARG A 22 1.71 -2.78 -16.73
CA ARG A 22 0.26 -2.72 -17.04
C ARG A 22 -0.53 -3.76 -16.26
N ASP A 23 0.04 -4.96 -16.14
CA ASP A 23 -0.51 -6.04 -15.31
C ASP A 23 -0.17 -5.80 -13.83
N ASP A 24 -0.99 -6.36 -12.93
CA ASP A 24 -0.80 -6.22 -11.48
C ASP A 24 0.54 -6.86 -11.05
N PRO A 25 1.53 -6.04 -10.61
CA PRO A 25 2.81 -6.56 -10.16
C PRO A 25 2.70 -7.44 -8.92
N LEU A 26 1.68 -7.24 -8.07
CA LEU A 26 1.53 -8.02 -6.84
C LEU A 26 1.22 -9.49 -7.14
N GLU A 27 0.54 -9.80 -8.25
CA GLU A 27 0.26 -11.19 -8.63
C GLU A 27 1.56 -11.97 -8.91
N ALA A 28 2.47 -11.38 -9.68
CA ALA A 28 3.73 -12.04 -10.03
C ALA A 28 4.73 -12.03 -8.87
N LEU A 29 4.78 -10.92 -8.12
CA LEU A 29 5.76 -10.72 -7.05
C LEU A 29 5.39 -11.44 -5.75
N ALA A 30 4.12 -11.81 -5.54
CA ALA A 30 3.68 -12.53 -4.34
C ALA A 30 4.41 -13.87 -4.11
N MET A 31 4.98 -14.46 -5.16
CA MET A 31 5.79 -15.68 -5.09
C MET A 31 7.16 -15.46 -4.42
N LEU A 32 7.59 -14.22 -4.22
CA LEU A 32 8.84 -13.88 -3.53
C LEU A 32 8.65 -13.98 -2.01
N THR A 33 8.64 -15.20 -1.49
CA THR A 33 8.31 -15.51 -0.09
C THR A 33 9.27 -14.90 0.94
N ASN A 34 10.49 -14.53 0.53
CA ASN A 34 11.52 -13.91 1.39
C ASN A 34 11.59 -12.39 1.28
N LEU A 35 10.73 -11.78 0.45
CA LEU A 35 10.70 -10.33 0.29
C LEU A 35 10.18 -9.67 1.57
N VAL A 36 10.96 -8.73 2.11
CA VAL A 36 10.65 -7.95 3.30
C VAL A 36 10.23 -6.53 2.94
N GLU A 37 10.74 -5.99 1.85
CA GLU A 37 10.45 -4.61 1.42
C GLU A 37 10.14 -4.55 -0.08
N LEU A 38 9.00 -3.97 -0.41
CA LEU A 38 8.58 -3.72 -1.79
C LEU A 38 8.29 -2.23 -1.97
N ARG A 39 8.95 -1.62 -2.96
CA ARG A 39 8.69 -0.23 -3.36
C ARG A 39 8.33 -0.15 -4.84
N LEU A 40 7.17 0.42 -5.14
CA LEU A 40 6.71 0.71 -6.50
C LEU A 40 6.67 2.23 -6.65
N VAL A 41 7.55 2.80 -7.49
CA VAL A 41 7.65 4.24 -7.73
C VAL A 41 7.44 4.54 -9.20
N GLU A 42 6.32 5.13 -9.59
CA GLU A 42 5.96 5.31 -11.02
C GLU A 42 6.09 3.99 -11.81
N ALA A 43 5.81 2.87 -11.15
CA ALA A 43 6.13 1.54 -11.66
C ALA A 43 4.93 0.84 -12.28
N TYR A 44 3.71 1.35 -12.10
CA TYR A 44 2.47 0.72 -12.49
C TYR A 44 1.50 1.77 -13.06
N ASP A 45 1.02 1.51 -14.28
CA ASP A 45 0.12 2.37 -15.06
C ASP A 45 -1.33 1.84 -15.05
N GLY A 46 -1.62 0.72 -14.36
CA GLY A 46 -2.96 0.16 -14.25
C GLY A 46 -3.78 0.73 -13.08
N GLN A 47 -4.98 0.21 -12.89
CA GLN A 47 -5.98 0.80 -11.97
C GLN A 47 -6.16 0.06 -10.65
N THR A 48 -5.79 -1.21 -10.57
CA THR A 48 -6.10 -2.05 -9.41
C THR A 48 -4.89 -2.87 -9.02
N LEU A 49 -4.52 -2.79 -7.75
CA LEU A 49 -3.57 -3.70 -7.12
C LEU A 49 -4.33 -4.62 -6.17
N CYS A 50 -4.14 -5.93 -6.32
CA CYS A 50 -4.76 -6.94 -5.48
C CYS A 50 -3.69 -7.87 -4.92
N CYS A 51 -3.50 -7.84 -3.61
CA CYS A 51 -2.76 -8.88 -2.94
C CYS A 51 -3.71 -9.98 -2.47
N LYS A 52 -3.55 -11.16 -3.06
CA LYS A 52 -4.33 -12.34 -2.71
C LYS A 52 -3.88 -12.95 -1.39
N SER A 53 -4.77 -13.69 -0.75
CA SER A 53 -4.45 -14.49 0.44
C SER A 53 -3.23 -15.39 0.20
N GLY A 54 -2.34 -15.48 1.19
CA GLY A 54 -1.10 -16.26 1.06
C GLY A 54 0.04 -15.54 0.32
N GLY A 55 -0.20 -14.37 -0.30
CA GLY A 55 0.87 -13.57 -0.90
C GLY A 55 1.80 -12.94 0.13
N PHE A 56 3.11 -12.86 -0.19
CA PHE A 56 4.11 -12.08 0.56
C PHE A 56 4.22 -12.40 2.07
N GLN A 57 4.61 -13.64 2.39
CA GLN A 57 4.65 -14.15 3.77
C GLN A 57 5.66 -13.47 4.72
N ARG A 58 6.59 -12.68 4.20
CA ARG A 58 7.63 -11.99 4.98
C ARG A 58 7.66 -10.47 4.78
N LEU A 59 6.76 -9.92 3.97
CA LEU A 59 6.77 -8.49 3.66
C LEU A 59 6.39 -7.70 4.89
N LYS A 60 7.24 -6.74 5.25
CA LYS A 60 7.06 -5.81 6.38
C LYS A 60 6.77 -4.40 5.92
N VAL A 61 7.30 -3.99 4.77
CA VAL A 61 7.18 -2.63 4.26
C VAL A 61 6.68 -2.66 2.82
N LEU A 62 5.52 -2.02 2.58
CA LEU A 62 5.00 -1.74 1.25
C LEU A 62 4.95 -0.24 1.01
N ARG A 63 5.61 0.22 -0.06
CA ARG A 63 5.54 1.61 -0.51
C ARG A 63 5.02 1.71 -1.93
N LEU A 64 3.95 2.49 -2.08
CA LEU A 64 3.35 2.87 -3.35
C LEU A 64 3.52 4.38 -3.54
N ASP A 65 4.21 4.78 -4.60
CA ASP A 65 4.60 6.17 -4.83
C ASP A 65 4.33 6.56 -6.28
N LYS A 66 3.50 7.58 -6.47
CA LYS A 66 3.19 8.17 -7.79
C LYS A 66 2.69 7.11 -8.79
N LEU A 67 1.73 6.30 -8.34
CA LEU A 67 1.01 5.37 -9.20
C LEU A 67 -0.23 6.09 -9.72
N GLU A 68 -0.06 6.91 -10.76
CA GLU A 68 -1.06 7.89 -11.22
C GLU A 68 -2.38 7.25 -11.66
N GLY A 69 -2.35 6.00 -12.14
CA GLY A 69 -3.55 5.25 -12.55
C GLY A 69 -4.27 4.52 -11.42
N LEU A 70 -3.64 4.36 -10.25
CA LEU A 70 -4.15 3.48 -9.19
C LEU A 70 -5.41 4.04 -8.56
N ARG A 71 -6.52 3.29 -8.65
CA ARG A 71 -7.83 3.61 -8.08
C ARG A 71 -8.20 2.75 -6.89
N LEU A 72 -7.80 1.49 -6.92
CA LEU A 72 -8.17 0.48 -5.92
C LEU A 72 -6.94 -0.30 -5.44
N LEU A 73 -6.78 -0.40 -4.12
CA LEU A 73 -5.86 -1.32 -3.48
C LEU A 73 -6.66 -2.30 -2.62
N ARG A 74 -6.54 -3.60 -2.91
CA ARG A 74 -7.18 -4.68 -2.16
C ARG A 74 -6.13 -5.54 -1.48
N LEU A 75 -6.28 -5.73 -0.18
CA LEU A 75 -5.48 -6.63 0.63
C LEU A 75 -6.42 -7.71 1.16
N GLU A 76 -6.44 -8.88 0.53
CA GLU A 76 -7.29 -9.99 0.99
C GLU A 76 -6.88 -10.46 2.39
N GLU A 77 -7.81 -11.05 3.13
CA GLU A 77 -7.50 -11.65 4.43
C GLU A 77 -6.41 -12.73 4.29
N GLY A 78 -5.36 -12.65 5.11
CA GLY A 78 -4.19 -13.52 5.03
C GLY A 78 -3.15 -13.12 3.98
N ALA A 79 -3.36 -12.02 3.24
CA ALA A 79 -2.30 -11.37 2.48
C ALA A 79 -1.30 -10.68 3.42
N MET A 80 -0.02 -10.63 3.04
CA MET A 80 1.02 -9.87 3.75
C MET A 80 0.93 -9.96 5.29
N PRO A 81 0.87 -11.15 5.89
CA PRO A 81 0.50 -11.30 7.30
C PRO A 81 1.47 -10.63 8.28
N LYS A 82 2.67 -10.24 7.82
CA LYS A 82 3.70 -9.55 8.61
C LYS A 82 3.88 -8.08 8.24
N LEU A 83 2.94 -7.47 7.51
CA LEU A 83 3.03 -6.07 7.11
C LEU A 83 3.02 -5.19 8.36
N GLU A 84 4.10 -4.41 8.54
CA GLU A 84 4.27 -3.49 9.68
C GLU A 84 4.09 -2.03 9.23
N GLU A 85 4.40 -1.72 7.96
CA GLU A 85 4.35 -0.37 7.42
C GLU A 85 3.75 -0.33 6.02
N LEU A 86 2.75 0.53 5.82
CA LEU A 86 2.17 0.85 4.53
C LEU A 86 2.32 2.34 4.24
N ILE A 87 3.01 2.66 3.15
CA ILE A 87 3.19 4.02 2.66
C ILE A 87 2.51 4.16 1.32
N VAL A 88 1.55 5.06 1.21
CA VAL A 88 0.92 5.45 -0.04
C VAL A 88 1.11 6.94 -0.25
N MET A 89 1.71 7.32 -1.36
CA MET A 89 1.99 8.72 -1.63
C MET A 89 1.83 9.10 -3.10
N ARG A 90 1.27 10.28 -3.36
CA ARG A 90 1.03 10.79 -4.72
C ARG A 90 0.21 9.83 -5.61
N CYS A 91 -0.67 9.03 -5.02
CA CYS A 91 -1.59 8.17 -5.78
C CYS A 91 -2.91 8.92 -5.95
N ASN A 92 -2.93 9.86 -6.89
CA ASN A 92 -3.97 10.90 -7.00
C ASN A 92 -5.37 10.38 -7.38
N LEU A 93 -5.49 9.14 -7.87
CA LEU A 93 -6.77 8.53 -8.24
C LEU A 93 -7.25 7.49 -7.23
N LEU A 94 -6.52 7.23 -6.15
CA LEU A 94 -6.92 6.25 -5.14
C LEU A 94 -8.18 6.76 -4.42
N GLU A 95 -9.26 6.00 -4.49
CA GLU A 95 -10.60 6.50 -4.10
C GLU A 95 -10.89 6.35 -2.60
N ARG A 96 -10.35 5.29 -1.99
CA ARG A 96 -10.69 4.81 -0.65
C ARG A 96 -9.44 4.23 0.01
N VAL A 97 -9.45 4.09 1.33
CA VAL A 97 -8.39 3.32 2.00
C VAL A 97 -8.35 1.90 1.46
N PRO A 98 -7.19 1.21 1.52
CA PRO A 98 -7.08 -0.15 1.03
C PRO A 98 -8.17 -1.06 1.63
N SER A 99 -8.89 -1.78 0.79
CA SER A 99 -9.91 -2.73 1.23
C SER A 99 -9.25 -3.90 1.95
N GLY A 100 -9.77 -4.30 3.11
CA GLY A 100 -9.24 -5.41 3.91
C GLY A 100 -8.08 -5.03 4.83
N ILE A 101 -7.69 -3.74 4.87
CA ILE A 101 -6.68 -3.23 5.81
C ILE A 101 -7.08 -3.43 7.27
N GLU A 102 -8.39 -3.47 7.55
CA GLU A 102 -8.98 -3.79 8.86
C GLU A 102 -8.57 -5.17 9.40
N HIS A 103 -8.18 -6.11 8.53
CA HIS A 103 -7.71 -7.44 8.92
C HIS A 103 -6.20 -7.50 9.19
N HIS A 104 -5.45 -6.44 8.86
CA HIS A 104 -3.99 -6.39 8.98
C HIS A 104 -3.59 -5.84 10.36
N THR A 105 -3.76 -6.65 11.40
CA THR A 105 -3.54 -6.26 12.80
C THR A 105 -2.08 -6.06 13.19
N ASN A 106 -1.13 -6.55 12.38
CA ASN A 106 0.30 -6.33 12.58
C ASN A 106 0.80 -4.96 12.08
N LEU A 107 -0.06 -4.19 11.41
CA LEU A 107 0.29 -2.90 10.85
C LEU A 107 0.50 -1.89 11.99
N LYS A 108 1.73 -1.37 12.08
CA LYS A 108 2.14 -0.41 13.12
C LYS A 108 1.99 1.02 12.65
N SER A 109 2.27 1.25 11.37
CA SER A 109 2.28 2.59 10.79
C SER A 109 1.66 2.64 9.40
N LEU A 110 0.81 3.64 9.19
CA LEU A 110 0.15 3.93 7.92
C LEU A 110 0.42 5.38 7.52
N TYR A 111 0.87 5.58 6.29
CA TYR A 111 1.24 6.89 5.77
C TYR A 111 0.47 7.20 4.49
N PHE A 112 -0.20 8.36 4.46
CA PHE A 112 -0.83 8.94 3.28
C PHE A 112 -0.26 10.34 3.01
N PHE A 113 0.63 10.48 2.02
CA PHE A 113 1.25 11.77 1.72
C PHE A 113 0.95 12.27 0.30
N ASP A 114 0.74 13.58 0.18
CA ASP A 114 0.40 14.22 -1.11
C ASP A 114 -0.78 13.52 -1.80
N MET A 115 -1.80 13.12 -1.04
CA MET A 115 -3.03 12.50 -1.53
C MET A 115 -4.12 13.57 -1.78
N PRO A 116 -5.11 13.29 -2.64
CA PRO A 116 -6.20 14.24 -2.91
C PRO A 116 -7.01 14.59 -1.66
N THR A 117 -7.53 15.81 -1.60
CA THR A 117 -8.41 16.23 -0.50
C THR A 117 -9.64 15.31 -0.36
N ASP A 118 -10.25 14.90 -1.47
CA ASP A 118 -11.42 14.01 -1.46
C ASP A 118 -11.13 12.64 -0.83
N PHE A 119 -9.90 12.13 -0.99
CA PHE A 119 -9.44 10.93 -0.30
C PHE A 119 -9.40 11.17 1.21
N PHE A 120 -8.82 12.28 1.68
CA PHE A 120 -8.79 12.60 3.10
C PHE A 120 -10.18 12.84 3.69
N MET A 121 -11.14 13.33 2.89
CA MET A 121 -12.53 13.45 3.31
C MET A 121 -13.18 12.09 3.61
N THR A 122 -12.67 10.97 3.10
CA THR A 122 -13.21 9.63 3.45
C THR A 122 -12.82 9.20 4.86
N LEU A 123 -11.76 9.78 5.41
CA LEU A 123 -11.20 9.44 6.72
C LEU A 123 -11.74 10.29 7.88
N LYS A 124 -12.71 11.19 7.61
CA LYS A 124 -13.38 11.96 8.64
C LYS A 124 -14.23 11.07 9.55
N LEU A 125 -14.08 11.24 10.87
CA LEU A 125 -14.76 10.43 11.89
C LEU A 125 -16.29 10.58 11.84
N ASP A 126 -16.78 11.76 11.50
CA ASP A 126 -18.19 12.14 11.43
C ASP A 126 -18.85 11.82 10.08
N ARG A 127 -18.11 11.25 9.11
CA ARG A 127 -18.65 10.93 7.79
C ARG A 127 -19.36 9.58 7.79
N GLU A 128 -20.67 9.62 7.56
CA GLU A 128 -21.45 8.41 7.26
C GLU A 128 -20.91 7.70 6.01
N GLY A 129 -20.69 6.39 6.10
CA GLY A 129 -20.05 5.60 5.04
C GLY A 129 -18.56 5.89 4.82
N GLY A 130 -17.91 6.56 5.77
CA GLY A 130 -16.47 6.81 5.79
C GLY A 130 -15.61 5.55 5.99
N ASP A 131 -14.31 5.73 5.87
CA ASP A 131 -13.29 4.68 5.94
C ASP A 131 -12.49 4.67 7.25
N TYR A 132 -12.72 5.64 8.14
CA TYR A 132 -11.93 5.75 9.38
C TYR A 132 -11.89 4.46 10.20
N TRP A 133 -13.05 3.80 10.36
CA TRP A 133 -13.17 2.57 11.15
C TRP A 133 -12.23 1.45 10.65
N LYS A 134 -11.85 1.45 9.36
CA LYS A 134 -10.96 0.44 8.78
C LYS A 134 -9.52 0.59 9.23
N ILE A 135 -9.12 1.78 9.69
CA ILE A 135 -7.75 2.10 10.09
C ILE A 135 -7.63 2.43 11.58
N ALA A 136 -8.75 2.40 12.31
CA ALA A 136 -8.80 2.79 13.73
C ALA A 136 -7.98 1.88 14.65
N HIS A 137 -7.65 0.67 14.20
CA HIS A 137 -6.81 -0.28 14.94
C HIS A 137 -5.30 -0.01 14.78
N ILE A 138 -4.90 0.86 13.85
CA ILE A 138 -3.50 1.12 13.53
C ILE A 138 -2.94 2.18 14.50
N PRO A 139 -1.86 1.90 15.25
CA PRO A 139 -1.35 2.82 16.27
C PRO A 139 -0.91 4.17 15.73
N GLU A 140 -0.20 4.17 14.59
CA GLU A 140 0.43 5.37 14.05
C GLU A 140 -0.09 5.66 12.63
N VAL A 141 -0.89 6.71 12.49
CA VAL A 141 -1.41 7.16 11.19
C VAL A 141 -0.91 8.57 10.89
N TYR A 142 -0.22 8.71 9.76
CA TYR A 142 0.38 9.96 9.31
C TYR A 142 -0.21 10.40 7.98
N MET A 143 -0.64 11.66 7.92
CA MET A 143 -1.30 12.23 6.75
C MET A 143 -0.77 13.66 6.54
N GLY A 144 -0.50 14.05 5.29
CA GLY A 144 -0.04 15.41 5.01
C GLY A 144 0.54 15.62 3.62
N SER A 145 1.34 16.67 3.45
CA SER A 145 2.10 16.93 2.22
C SER A 145 3.61 16.83 2.47
N ALA A 146 4.33 16.24 1.52
CA ALA A 146 5.79 16.19 1.55
C ALA A 146 6.44 17.50 1.06
N LYS A 147 5.67 18.43 0.46
CA LYS A 147 6.20 19.68 -0.12
C LYS A 147 6.65 20.71 0.92
N ASP A 148 6.15 20.63 2.15
CA ASP A 148 6.41 21.65 3.17
C ASP A 148 7.50 21.24 4.18
N GLY A 149 8.14 20.07 4.02
CA GLY A 149 9.04 19.51 5.02
C GLY A 149 8.39 19.26 6.39
N ARG A 150 7.08 19.52 6.51
CA ARG A 150 6.26 19.31 7.69
C ARG A 150 5.63 17.93 7.60
N VAL A 151 6.21 16.99 8.33
CA VAL A 151 5.48 15.80 8.74
C VAL A 151 4.53 16.25 9.85
N SER A 152 3.28 16.53 9.50
CA SER A 152 2.23 16.63 10.51
C SER A 152 1.94 15.23 11.03
N GLY A 153 2.46 14.92 12.21
CA GLY A 153 2.01 13.77 13.00
C GLY A 153 0.67 14.08 13.66
N ARG A 154 -0.30 13.17 13.42
CA ARG A 154 -1.66 13.07 13.98
C ARG A 154 -2.63 14.25 13.71
N PHE A 155 -3.77 13.93 13.07
CA PHE A 155 -5.02 14.68 13.23
C PHE A 155 -6.23 13.75 13.20
N LEU A 156 -6.26 12.73 14.08
CA LEU A 156 -7.46 12.24 14.77
C LEU A 156 -7.05 11.67 16.14
#